data_AF-A0A936MUD8-F1
#
_entry.id   AF-A0A936MUD8-F1
#
_cell.length_a   1.000
_cell.length_b   1.000
_cell.length_c   1.000
_cell.angle_alpha   90.00
_cell.angle_beta   90.00
_cell.angle_gamma   90.00
#
_symmetry.space_group_name_H-M   'P 1'
#
loop_
_entity.id
_entity.type
_entity.pdbx_description
1 polymer ?
#
loop_
_entity_poly.entity_id
_entity_poly.type
_entity_poly.pdbx_seq_one_letter_code
_entity_poly.pdbx_strand_id
1 'polypeptide(L)'
;MATDTTGVEDLLNQTDAEGETALPDDNDDDDTAGLDTEDEDVAGAELDADEGDTGDIKALQRRGKTKITLQEARTLQARARKRGQVVGKKKAAVVRRSTASTVQLPKNMIPPNAGVKQLVDKWTRKGEPFVMRNEGHFYSVTEVRCTVEGTPQRAWVRIPAGTYKFFELTVGDDSSLLGNPTKVTTNLTNLQRPSKNTYNEQDFLIRNITMQEAGLRVKYDQATVDKIGGAAAQVLSGRAWLWDDAKLFLPGEIFHDFTGENLLYRALRRSGVLFFNWDKRRVGGNGTVRQVLIDHLRNVPDTKVKSLARTSGGAPVLPMPDGYIFTDNPERSDEGAFSAMIQLHEDIAFPVACIDIGEGMATKPLEIGLYIQLSLNGVSFENAKRQTPSAA
;
A
#
# COMPACT_ATOMS: atom_id res chain seq x y z
N MET A 1 -3.69 -5.80 46.37
CA MET A 1 -3.15 -4.52 45.87
C MET A 1 -4.29 -3.75 45.25
N ALA A 2 -4.79 -2.72 45.91
CA ALA A 2 -5.82 -1.83 45.38
C ALA A 2 -5.11 -0.83 44.44
N THR A 3 -5.49 -0.83 43.16
CA THR A 3 -4.93 0.06 42.14
C THR A 3 -5.79 1.32 42.04
N ASP A 4 -5.13 2.48 42.02
CA ASP A 4 -5.65 3.85 41.92
C ASP A 4 -6.73 4.06 40.83
N THR A 5 -7.99 3.76 41.13
CA THR A 5 -9.14 4.06 40.25
C THR A 5 -9.77 5.44 40.52
N THR A 6 -9.54 6.00 41.71
CA THR A 6 -10.14 7.28 42.14
C THR A 6 -9.59 8.47 41.35
N GLY A 7 -8.31 8.45 40.98
CA GLY A 7 -7.67 9.60 40.36
C GLY A 7 -8.16 9.98 38.95
N VAL A 8 -8.78 9.07 38.19
CA VAL A 8 -9.27 9.37 36.82
C VAL A 8 -10.72 9.82 36.83
N GLU A 9 -11.53 9.21 37.69
CA GLU A 9 -12.91 9.65 37.88
C GLU A 9 -12.95 11.07 38.45
N ASP A 10 -12.08 11.39 39.42
CA ASP A 10 -11.93 12.75 39.94
C ASP A 10 -11.47 13.75 38.87
N LEU A 11 -10.56 13.33 37.98
CA LEU A 11 -10.06 14.14 36.86
C LEU A 11 -11.15 14.43 35.84
N LEU A 12 -11.95 13.42 35.47
CA LEU A 12 -13.04 13.58 34.52
C LEU A 12 -14.21 14.38 35.11
N ASN A 13 -14.44 14.26 36.42
CA ASN A 13 -15.44 15.07 37.11
C ASN A 13 -14.99 16.54 37.20
N GLN A 14 -13.69 16.82 37.32
CA GLN A 14 -13.15 18.18 37.19
C GLN A 14 -13.31 18.73 35.77
N THR A 15 -13.01 17.96 34.73
CA THR A 15 -13.17 18.43 33.33
C THR A 15 -14.63 18.68 32.96
N ASP A 16 -15.56 17.88 33.51
CA ASP A 16 -17.00 18.11 33.38
C ASP A 16 -17.43 19.41 34.12
N ALA A 17 -16.86 19.70 35.30
CA ALA A 17 -17.16 20.92 36.07
C ALA A 17 -16.55 22.20 35.46
N GLU A 18 -15.43 22.07 34.75
CA GLU A 18 -14.74 23.16 34.05
C GLU A 18 -15.29 23.42 32.64
N GLY A 19 -16.27 22.62 32.18
CA GLY A 19 -16.90 22.77 30.86
C GLY A 19 -16.02 22.32 29.69
N GLU A 20 -14.91 21.63 29.95
CA GLU A 20 -13.96 21.20 28.90
C GLU A 20 -14.47 20.03 28.04
N THR A 21 -15.54 19.36 28.49
CA THR A 21 -16.16 18.19 27.84
C THR A 21 -17.54 18.50 27.26
N ALA A 22 -18.01 19.75 27.36
CA ALA A 22 -19.27 20.21 26.79
C ALA A 22 -19.16 20.35 25.26
N LEU A 23 -20.28 20.10 24.57
CA LEU A 23 -20.43 20.43 23.15
C LEU A 23 -20.35 21.96 22.97
N PRO A 24 -19.83 22.46 21.84
CA PRO A 24 -19.88 23.90 21.55
C PRO A 24 -21.33 24.39 21.61
N ASP A 25 -21.56 25.55 22.24
CA ASP A 25 -22.87 26.20 22.25
C ASP A 25 -23.21 26.66 20.82
N ASP A 26 -24.28 26.12 20.24
CA ASP A 26 -24.89 26.55 18.97
C ASP A 26 -25.56 27.93 19.09
N ASN A 27 -24.86 28.93 19.62
CA ASN A 27 -25.35 30.29 19.78
C ASN A 27 -24.60 31.30 18.89
N ASP A 28 -24.20 30.89 17.70
CA ASP A 28 -23.94 31.82 16.59
C ASP A 28 -25.16 31.81 15.66
N ASP A 29 -26.23 32.48 16.12
CA ASP A 29 -27.25 33.06 15.22
C ASP A 29 -26.55 34.10 14.34
N ASP A 30 -26.08 33.69 13.16
CA ASP A 30 -25.78 34.63 12.08
C ASP A 30 -26.54 34.21 10.82
N ASP A 31 -27.60 34.97 10.57
CA ASP A 31 -28.47 34.97 9.39
C ASP A 31 -27.67 34.86 8.08
N THR A 32 -27.80 33.73 7.38
CA THR A 32 -27.68 33.71 5.91
C THR A 32 -28.89 33.00 5.31
N ALA A 33 -29.91 33.80 5.03
CA ALA A 33 -31.12 33.40 4.33
C ALA A 33 -30.82 32.81 2.94
N GLY A 34 -31.62 31.80 2.57
CA GLY A 34 -31.38 30.87 1.46
C GLY A 34 -31.42 31.44 0.04
N LEU A 35 -30.85 30.64 -0.87
CA LEU A 35 -31.34 30.51 -2.23
C LEU A 35 -31.90 29.09 -2.37
N ASP A 36 -33.21 29.02 -2.63
CA ASP A 36 -33.93 27.77 -2.90
C ASP A 36 -33.36 27.07 -4.14
N THR A 37 -32.68 25.95 -3.92
CA THR A 37 -32.62 24.87 -4.89
C THR A 37 -32.95 23.58 -4.18
N GLU A 38 -34.10 23.02 -4.55
CA GLU A 38 -34.60 21.71 -4.17
C GLU A 38 -33.53 20.63 -4.47
N ASP A 39 -32.87 20.12 -3.44
CA ASP A 39 -32.39 18.74 -3.33
C ASP A 39 -31.98 18.48 -1.85
N GLU A 40 -32.79 17.65 -1.19
CA GLU A 40 -32.71 17.29 0.24
C GLU A 40 -31.41 16.56 0.63
N ASP A 41 -30.77 17.08 1.69
CA ASP A 41 -30.42 16.39 2.95
C ASP A 41 -30.03 14.90 2.93
N VAL A 42 -28.75 14.58 3.23
CA VAL A 42 -28.31 13.70 4.35
C VAL A 42 -26.78 13.86 4.53
N ALA A 43 -26.30 14.98 5.10
CA ALA A 43 -24.87 15.11 5.41
C ALA A 43 -24.53 15.86 6.72
N GLY A 44 -25.52 16.40 7.45
CA GLY A 44 -25.26 17.12 8.71
C GLY A 44 -25.18 16.22 9.96
N ALA A 45 -26.07 15.23 10.08
CA ALA A 45 -26.25 14.50 11.34
C ALA A 45 -25.13 13.48 11.69
N GLU A 46 -24.25 13.12 10.74
CA GLU A 46 -23.09 12.26 11.04
C GLU A 46 -21.85 13.04 11.47
N LEU A 47 -21.75 14.34 11.15
CA LEU A 47 -20.60 15.17 11.56
C LEU A 47 -20.71 15.65 13.01
N ASP A 48 -21.92 15.94 13.50
CA ASP A 48 -22.12 16.38 14.89
C ASP A 48 -22.01 15.23 15.92
N ALA A 49 -22.19 13.98 15.47
CA ALA A 49 -22.03 12.80 16.31
C ALA A 49 -20.56 12.45 16.59
N ASP A 50 -19.66 12.79 15.66
CA ASP A 50 -18.22 12.51 15.78
C ASP A 50 -17.50 13.54 16.66
N GLU A 51 -17.96 14.80 16.70
CA GLU A 51 -17.33 15.83 17.54
C GLU A 51 -17.69 15.70 19.02
N GLY A 52 -18.90 15.25 19.35
CA GLY A 52 -19.33 15.02 20.74
C GLY A 52 -18.65 13.85 21.45
N ASP A 53 -18.14 12.87 20.70
CA ASP A 53 -17.60 11.62 21.27
C ASP A 53 -16.10 11.70 21.65
N THR A 54 -15.42 12.81 21.30
CA THR A 54 -13.97 12.96 21.52
C THR A 54 -13.57 13.91 22.66
N GLY A 55 -14.53 14.57 23.32
CA GLY A 55 -14.28 15.58 24.37
C GLY A 55 -13.45 15.04 25.55
N ASP A 56 -13.80 13.87 26.08
CA ASP A 56 -13.10 13.26 27.22
C ASP A 56 -11.66 12.82 26.86
N ILE A 57 -11.46 12.39 25.62
CA ILE A 57 -10.16 11.97 25.10
C ILE A 57 -9.27 13.20 24.88
N LYS A 58 -9.82 14.29 24.34
CA LYS A 58 -9.11 15.56 24.15
C LYS A 58 -8.73 16.19 25.49
N ALA A 59 -9.61 16.16 26.49
CA ALA A 59 -9.34 16.68 27.84
C ALA A 59 -8.21 15.88 28.56
N LEU A 60 -8.24 14.55 28.47
CA LEU A 60 -7.18 13.70 29.01
C LEU A 60 -5.82 13.90 28.31
N GLN A 61 -5.83 14.14 27.00
CA GLN A 61 -4.62 14.46 26.23
C GLN A 61 -4.05 15.83 26.61
N ARG A 62 -4.89 16.86 26.79
CA ARG A 62 -4.45 18.20 27.25
C ARG A 62 -3.79 18.15 28.63
N ARG A 63 -4.23 17.24 29.51
CA ARG A 63 -3.65 17.02 30.85
C ARG A 63 -2.50 16.00 30.87
N GLY A 64 -1.95 15.63 29.71
CA GLY A 64 -0.69 14.89 29.59
C GLY A 64 -0.77 13.37 29.73
N LYS A 65 -1.97 12.77 29.80
CA LYS A 65 -2.13 11.31 29.84
C LYS A 65 -2.14 10.74 28.42
N THR A 66 -1.03 10.10 28.04
CA THR A 66 -0.84 9.46 26.71
C THR A 66 -1.05 7.95 26.71
N LYS A 67 -1.25 7.33 27.87
CA LYS A 67 -1.52 5.91 28.04
C LYS A 67 -2.71 5.71 28.97
N ILE A 68 -3.68 4.92 28.54
CA ILE A 68 -4.85 4.52 29.32
C ILE A 68 -4.88 3.00 29.46
N THR A 69 -5.28 2.52 30.63
CA THR A 69 -5.46 1.12 30.95
C THR A 69 -6.80 0.61 30.38
N LEU A 70 -6.91 -0.72 30.25
CA LEU A 70 -8.11 -1.38 29.71
C LEU A 70 -9.38 -1.08 30.54
N GLN A 71 -9.21 -0.78 31.83
CA GLN A 71 -10.31 -0.47 32.74
C GLN A 71 -10.78 0.98 32.57
N GLU A 72 -9.85 1.93 32.38
CA GLU A 72 -10.14 3.34 32.05
C GLU A 72 -10.82 3.48 30.67
N ALA A 73 -10.41 2.66 29.69
CA ALA A 73 -11.06 2.61 28.38
C ALA A 73 -12.53 2.16 28.46
N ARG A 74 -12.86 1.26 29.39
CA ARG A 74 -14.25 0.83 29.63
C ARG A 74 -15.09 1.94 30.27
N THR A 75 -14.52 2.75 31.15
CA THR A 75 -15.20 3.89 31.76
C THR A 75 -15.48 4.99 30.75
N LEU A 76 -14.53 5.28 29.85
CA LEU A 76 -14.72 6.20 28.73
C LEU A 76 -15.83 5.72 27.78
N GLN A 77 -15.82 4.43 27.42
CA GLN A 77 -16.87 3.86 26.57
C GLN A 77 -18.26 3.89 27.23
N ALA A 78 -18.34 3.76 28.56
CA ALA A 78 -19.59 3.87 29.28
C ALA A 78 -20.13 5.31 29.33
N ARG A 79 -19.25 6.32 29.43
CA ARG A 79 -19.60 7.75 29.37
C ARG A 79 -20.05 8.15 27.96
N ALA A 80 -19.32 7.76 26.92
CA ALA A 80 -19.68 7.93 25.51
C ALA A 80 -21.11 7.42 25.21
N ARG A 81 -21.41 6.18 25.65
CA ARG A 81 -22.75 5.58 25.47
C ARG A 81 -23.86 6.32 26.23
N LYS A 82 -23.56 6.95 27.36
CA LYS A 82 -24.52 7.79 28.08
C LYS A 82 -24.76 9.13 27.37
N ARG A 83 -23.72 9.73 26.77
CA ARG A 83 -23.85 10.98 26.00
C ARG A 83 -24.57 10.77 24.66
N GLY A 84 -24.37 9.62 24.01
CA GLY A 84 -25.10 9.25 22.78
C GLY A 84 -26.59 8.92 22.97
N GLN A 85 -27.12 8.91 24.20
CA GLN A 85 -28.57 8.83 24.44
C GLN A 85 -29.19 10.23 24.44
N VAL A 86 -29.35 10.82 23.25
CA VAL A 86 -30.15 12.04 23.11
C VAL A 86 -31.61 11.75 23.47
N VAL A 87 -32.09 12.42 24.51
CA VAL A 87 -33.46 12.38 25.01
C VAL A 87 -34.33 13.21 24.05
N GLY A 88 -34.95 12.56 23.07
CA GLY A 88 -35.83 13.24 22.13
C GLY A 88 -36.65 12.29 21.25
N LYS A 89 -37.61 11.55 21.83
CA LYS A 89 -38.58 10.77 21.05
C LYS A 89 -39.56 11.68 20.30
N LYS A 90 -39.21 12.20 19.13
CA LYS A 90 -40.21 12.62 18.13
C LYS A 90 -40.63 11.39 17.32
N LYS A 91 -41.87 10.94 17.55
CA LYS A 91 -42.49 9.85 16.77
C LYS A 91 -42.72 10.34 15.33
N ALA A 92 -41.82 9.98 14.41
CA ALA A 92 -42.11 10.04 12.99
C ALA A 92 -43.04 8.87 12.61
N ALA A 93 -44.15 9.19 11.93
CA ALA A 93 -45.10 8.21 11.44
C ALA A 93 -44.42 7.24 10.46
N VAL A 94 -44.63 5.95 10.67
CA VAL A 94 -44.11 4.88 9.82
C VAL A 94 -44.87 4.90 8.49
N VAL A 95 -44.38 5.69 7.55
CA VAL A 95 -44.56 5.40 6.12
C VAL A 95 -43.65 4.21 5.84
N ARG A 96 -44.22 3.09 5.39
CA ARG A 96 -43.46 1.93 4.90
C ARG A 96 -42.58 2.39 3.73
N ARG A 97 -41.38 2.88 4.04
CA ARG A 97 -40.28 2.96 3.07
C ARG A 97 -40.02 1.52 2.65
N SER A 98 -40.22 1.25 1.36
CA SER A 98 -39.65 0.08 0.69
C SER A 98 -38.21 -0.02 1.17
N THR A 99 -37.83 -1.20 1.68
CA THR A 99 -36.48 -1.53 2.11
C THR A 99 -35.48 -0.84 1.17
N ALA A 100 -34.83 0.21 1.67
CA ALA A 100 -33.76 0.88 0.94
C ALA A 100 -32.87 -0.24 0.43
N SER A 101 -32.73 -0.35 -0.89
CA SER A 101 -31.84 -1.34 -1.49
C SER A 101 -30.50 -1.12 -0.83
N THR A 102 -30.12 -2.04 0.05
CA THR A 102 -28.80 -2.04 0.67
C THR A 102 -27.84 -1.88 -0.49
N VAL A 103 -27.12 -0.77 -0.55
CA VAL A 103 -26.15 -0.51 -1.60
C VAL A 103 -25.23 -1.72 -1.57
N GLN A 104 -25.41 -2.63 -2.53
CA GLN A 104 -24.56 -3.81 -2.63
C GLN A 104 -23.24 -3.25 -3.10
N LEU A 105 -22.32 -3.07 -2.14
CA LEU A 105 -20.91 -2.91 -2.44
C LEU A 105 -20.55 -3.98 -3.49
N PRO A 106 -19.71 -3.66 -4.48
CA PRO A 106 -19.23 -4.66 -5.42
C PRO A 106 -18.83 -5.92 -4.64
N LYS A 107 -19.12 -7.12 -5.14
CA LYS A 107 -18.82 -8.39 -4.42
C LYS A 107 -17.36 -8.52 -3.92
N ASN A 108 -16.48 -7.65 -4.38
CA ASN A 108 -15.08 -7.56 -4.02
C ASN A 108 -14.72 -6.49 -2.96
N MET A 109 -15.63 -5.58 -2.60
CA MET A 109 -15.41 -4.60 -1.54
C MET A 109 -15.77 -5.21 -0.19
N ILE A 110 -14.80 -5.23 0.71
CA ILE A 110 -14.99 -5.67 2.09
C ILE A 110 -15.35 -4.43 2.92
N PRO A 111 -16.35 -4.52 3.82
CA PRO A 111 -16.79 -3.35 4.59
C PRO A 111 -15.64 -2.76 5.43
N PRO A 112 -15.61 -1.44 5.64
CA PRO A 112 -14.62 -0.81 6.51
C PRO A 112 -14.62 -1.45 7.91
N ASN A 113 -13.44 -1.68 8.49
CA ASN A 113 -13.20 -2.38 9.77
C ASN A 113 -13.56 -3.89 9.80
N ALA A 114 -14.12 -4.46 8.73
CA ALA A 114 -14.45 -5.88 8.70
C ALA A 114 -13.20 -6.77 8.58
N GLY A 115 -12.16 -6.31 7.88
CA GLY A 115 -10.94 -7.09 7.66
C GLY A 115 -10.17 -7.38 8.95
N VAL A 116 -9.95 -6.35 9.79
CA VAL A 116 -9.29 -6.53 11.10
C VAL A 116 -10.11 -7.46 11.99
N LYS A 117 -11.44 -7.24 12.07
CA LYS A 117 -12.33 -8.08 12.88
C LYS A 117 -12.33 -9.53 12.39
N GLN A 118 -12.41 -9.75 11.08
CA GLN A 118 -12.36 -11.09 10.48
C GLN A 118 -11.07 -11.82 10.81
N LEU A 119 -9.93 -11.12 10.77
CA LEU A 119 -8.64 -11.70 11.14
C LEU A 119 -8.56 -11.98 12.63
N VAL A 120 -8.96 -11.04 13.49
CA VAL A 120 -9.05 -11.29 14.95
C VAL A 120 -9.93 -12.51 15.23
N ASP A 121 -11.12 -12.58 14.65
CA ASP A 121 -12.04 -13.70 14.84
C ASP A 121 -11.48 -15.02 14.28
N LYS A 122 -10.74 -15.00 13.16
CA LYS A 122 -10.04 -16.18 12.61
C LYS A 122 -8.98 -16.67 13.59
N TRP A 123 -8.12 -15.77 14.06
CA TRP A 123 -7.00 -16.07 14.94
C TRP A 123 -7.45 -16.48 16.35
N THR A 124 -8.48 -15.84 16.89
CA THR A 124 -9.13 -16.24 18.14
C THR A 124 -9.78 -17.62 18.03
N ARG A 125 -10.49 -17.93 16.93
CA ARG A 125 -11.08 -19.26 16.71
C ARG A 125 -10.05 -20.38 16.61
N LYS A 126 -8.85 -20.06 16.10
CA LYS A 126 -7.73 -21.01 16.04
C LYS A 126 -7.23 -21.43 17.42
N GLY A 127 -7.48 -20.62 18.45
CA GLY A 127 -7.14 -20.93 19.84
C GLY A 127 -5.65 -20.81 20.19
N GLU A 128 -4.84 -20.25 19.30
CA GLU A 128 -3.40 -20.05 19.51
C GLU A 128 -3.10 -18.59 19.88
N PRO A 129 -2.14 -18.33 20.80
CA PRO A 129 -1.70 -16.97 21.08
C PRO A 129 -1.09 -16.32 19.83
N PHE A 130 -1.59 -15.15 19.45
CA PHE A 130 -1.13 -14.38 18.29
C PHE A 130 -0.80 -12.95 18.67
N VAL A 131 0.02 -12.31 17.85
CA VAL A 131 0.41 -10.90 17.98
C VAL A 131 -0.04 -10.16 16.73
N MET A 132 -0.58 -8.96 16.94
CA MET A 132 -0.91 -8.02 15.88
C MET A 132 0.17 -6.94 15.81
N ARG A 133 0.89 -6.84 14.69
CA ARG A 133 1.88 -5.78 14.45
C ARG A 133 1.30 -4.76 13.48
N ASN A 134 1.25 -3.51 13.90
CA ASN A 134 0.69 -2.41 13.11
C ASN A 134 1.64 -1.85 12.04
N GLU A 135 2.87 -2.35 11.97
CA GLU A 135 3.92 -1.89 11.05
C GLU A 135 4.38 -3.01 10.11
N GLY A 136 3.45 -3.81 9.58
CA GLY A 136 3.79 -4.81 8.57
C GLY A 136 4.11 -4.14 7.23
N HIS A 137 5.18 -4.60 6.59
CA HIS A 137 5.67 -4.04 5.34
C HIS A 137 6.18 -5.16 4.42
N PHE A 138 5.63 -5.23 3.21
CA PHE A 138 6.11 -6.09 2.14
C PHE A 138 6.47 -5.26 0.91
N TYR A 139 7.54 -5.61 0.22
CA TYR A 139 7.87 -5.03 -1.07
C TYR A 139 8.31 -6.09 -2.06
N SER A 140 8.09 -5.80 -3.33
CA SER A 140 8.55 -6.62 -4.44
C SER A 140 8.92 -5.71 -5.60
N VAL A 141 10.02 -6.07 -6.27
CA VAL A 141 10.51 -5.42 -7.48
C VAL A 141 10.15 -6.29 -8.68
N THR A 142 9.55 -5.68 -9.70
CA THR A 142 9.29 -6.34 -10.99
C THR A 142 10.12 -5.68 -12.09
N GLU A 143 10.42 -6.46 -13.13
CA GLU A 143 11.15 -6.02 -14.31
C GLU A 143 10.19 -5.75 -15.46
N VAL A 144 10.28 -4.54 -16.04
CA VAL A 144 9.67 -4.15 -17.30
C VAL A 144 10.79 -4.11 -18.35
N ARG A 145 10.87 -5.16 -19.17
CA ARG A 145 11.87 -5.25 -20.26
C ARG A 145 11.44 -4.39 -21.44
N CYS A 146 12.10 -3.27 -21.61
CA CYS A 146 11.88 -2.38 -22.73
C CYS A 146 12.81 -2.78 -23.88
N THR A 147 12.28 -2.97 -25.08
CA THR A 147 13.07 -3.31 -26.27
C THR A 147 13.42 -2.04 -27.04
N VAL A 148 14.65 -1.93 -27.53
CA VAL A 148 15.07 -0.75 -28.29
C VAL A 148 15.14 -1.07 -29.78
N GLU A 149 14.21 -0.48 -30.52
CA GLU A 149 13.95 -0.77 -31.92
C GLU A 149 14.50 0.32 -32.84
N GLY A 150 14.46 0.08 -34.15
CA GLY A 150 15.01 1.00 -35.15
C GLY A 150 16.53 0.88 -35.32
N THR A 151 17.15 1.95 -35.82
CA THR A 151 18.59 2.05 -36.11
C THR A 151 19.27 3.03 -35.15
N PRO A 152 20.60 3.03 -35.03
CA PRO A 152 21.30 4.00 -34.17
C PRO A 152 20.98 5.48 -34.46
N GLN A 153 20.57 5.81 -35.70
CA GLN A 153 20.19 7.17 -36.09
C GLN A 153 18.70 7.48 -35.84
N ARG A 154 17.86 6.45 -35.69
CA ARG A 154 16.41 6.57 -35.49
C ARG A 154 15.95 5.39 -34.63
N ALA A 155 16.06 5.56 -33.33
CA ALA A 155 15.70 4.54 -32.35
C ALA A 155 14.48 4.95 -31.53
N TRP A 156 13.77 3.95 -31.01
CA TRP A 156 12.74 4.13 -30.00
C TRP A 156 12.81 3.02 -28.97
N VAL A 157 12.58 3.38 -27.71
CA VAL A 157 12.39 2.44 -26.60
C VAL A 157 10.92 2.06 -26.57
N ARG A 158 10.63 0.76 -26.63
CA ARG A 158 9.27 0.23 -26.55
C ARG A 158 9.06 -0.45 -25.20
N ILE A 159 8.08 0.02 -24.45
CA ILE A 159 7.52 -0.66 -23.28
C ILE A 159 6.40 -1.58 -23.79
N PRO A 160 6.56 -2.91 -23.75
CA PRO A 160 5.56 -3.81 -24.30
C PRO A 160 4.28 -3.81 -23.45
N ALA A 161 3.12 -3.90 -24.09
CA ALA A 161 1.88 -4.27 -23.44
C ALA A 161 2.05 -5.63 -22.76
N GLY A 162 1.41 -5.81 -21.62
CA GLY A 162 1.56 -7.05 -20.87
C GLY A 162 1.19 -6.94 -19.41
N THR A 163 1.52 -8.00 -18.68
CA THR A 163 1.27 -8.14 -17.25
C THR A 163 2.60 -8.29 -16.52
N TYR A 164 2.90 -7.33 -15.64
CA TYR A 164 4.11 -7.29 -14.85
C TYR A 164 3.76 -7.60 -13.40
N LYS A 165 4.30 -8.71 -12.89
CA LYS A 165 3.82 -9.30 -11.65
C LYS A 165 4.77 -9.04 -10.49
N PHE A 166 4.18 -8.88 -9.32
CA PHE A 166 4.82 -8.66 -8.04
C PHE A 166 4.44 -9.79 -7.09
N PHE A 167 5.29 -10.03 -6.09
CA PHE A 167 5.07 -11.04 -5.04
C PHE A 167 4.89 -12.47 -5.57
N GLU A 168 5.36 -12.78 -6.78
CA GLU A 168 5.37 -14.16 -7.30
C GLU A 168 6.61 -14.96 -6.88
N LEU A 169 7.70 -14.26 -6.60
CA LEU A 169 9.00 -14.85 -6.25
C LEU A 169 9.38 -14.47 -4.83
N THR A 170 10.04 -15.41 -4.17
CA THR A 170 10.54 -15.33 -2.80
C THR A 170 12.06 -15.25 -2.79
N VAL A 171 12.63 -14.73 -1.70
CA VAL A 171 14.09 -14.69 -1.52
C VAL A 171 14.67 -16.10 -1.66
N GLY A 172 15.69 -16.24 -2.52
CA GLY A 172 16.35 -17.49 -2.87
C GLY A 172 15.84 -18.18 -4.14
N ASP A 173 14.72 -17.73 -4.71
CA ASP A 173 14.21 -18.26 -5.98
C ASP A 173 15.15 -17.91 -7.15
N ASP A 174 15.14 -18.76 -8.18
CA ASP A 174 15.80 -18.48 -9.46
C ASP A 174 15.00 -17.42 -10.23
N SER A 175 15.72 -16.47 -10.82
CA SER A 175 15.15 -15.39 -11.62
C SER A 175 16.13 -14.96 -12.72
N SER A 176 15.76 -13.94 -13.49
CA SER A 176 16.65 -13.30 -14.45
C SER A 176 16.40 -11.80 -14.51
N LEU A 177 17.47 -11.03 -14.72
CA LEU A 177 17.41 -9.57 -14.92
C LEU A 177 18.09 -9.27 -16.25
N LEU A 178 17.33 -8.71 -17.21
CA LEU A 178 17.70 -8.55 -18.61
C LEU A 178 18.20 -9.85 -19.27
N GLY A 179 17.60 -10.98 -18.87
CA GLY A 179 17.98 -12.31 -19.31
C GLY A 179 19.23 -12.88 -18.64
N ASN A 180 19.95 -12.11 -17.81
CA ASN A 180 21.06 -12.64 -17.01
C ASN A 180 20.49 -13.45 -15.83
N PRO A 181 20.87 -14.73 -15.66
CA PRO A 181 20.44 -15.53 -14.52
C PRO A 181 20.85 -14.89 -13.19
N THR A 182 19.94 -14.89 -12.22
CA THR A 182 20.22 -14.37 -10.88
C THR A 182 19.38 -15.10 -9.82
N LYS A 183 19.68 -14.83 -8.56
CA LYS A 183 18.85 -15.23 -7.42
C LYS A 183 18.06 -14.04 -6.92
N VAL A 184 16.84 -14.28 -6.50
CA VAL A 184 16.03 -13.27 -5.83
C VAL A 184 16.66 -12.97 -4.48
N THR A 185 17.10 -11.73 -4.29
CA THR A 185 17.72 -11.26 -3.04
C THR A 185 16.76 -10.37 -2.27
N THR A 186 17.13 -10.02 -1.04
CA THR A 186 16.38 -9.06 -0.23
C THR A 186 16.25 -7.70 -0.92
N ASN A 187 17.16 -7.31 -1.82
CA ASN A 187 17.02 -6.07 -2.58
C ASN A 187 15.82 -6.08 -3.55
N LEU A 188 15.33 -7.25 -3.94
CA LEU A 188 14.20 -7.41 -4.87
C LEU A 188 12.89 -7.67 -4.14
N THR A 189 12.91 -8.34 -3.00
CA THR A 189 11.71 -8.62 -2.21
C THR A 189 12.08 -9.01 -0.80
N ASN A 190 11.24 -8.70 0.17
CA ASN A 190 11.35 -9.28 1.52
C ASN A 190 10.46 -10.51 1.71
N LEU A 191 9.74 -10.95 0.68
CA LEU A 191 8.93 -12.16 0.71
C LEU A 191 9.81 -13.39 0.90
N GLN A 192 9.62 -14.12 2.00
CA GLN A 192 10.39 -15.30 2.32
C GLN A 192 9.73 -16.55 1.75
N ARG A 193 10.55 -17.54 1.36
CA ARG A 193 10.01 -18.83 0.91
C ARG A 193 9.27 -19.48 2.08
N PRO A 194 8.05 -19.95 1.87
CA PRO A 194 7.39 -20.76 2.87
C PRO A 194 8.12 -22.11 2.99
N SER A 195 8.76 -22.39 4.12
CA SER A 195 9.35 -23.71 4.37
C SER A 195 8.45 -24.52 5.29
N LYS A 196 8.48 -25.86 5.17
CA LYS A 196 7.68 -26.77 6.01
C LYS A 196 7.85 -26.54 7.51
N ASN A 197 8.98 -25.99 7.95
CA ASN A 197 9.27 -25.68 9.36
C ASN A 197 9.16 -24.18 9.69
N THR A 198 8.85 -23.32 8.72
CA THR A 198 9.02 -21.87 8.84
C THR A 198 7.87 -21.06 8.21
N TYR A 199 6.74 -21.67 7.85
CA TYR A 199 5.49 -20.91 7.72
C TYR A 199 5.32 -20.14 9.04
N ASN A 200 5.42 -18.82 9.00
CA ASN A 200 5.15 -18.01 10.19
C ASN A 200 3.64 -17.97 10.45
N GLU A 201 2.86 -18.46 9.47
CA GLU A 201 1.41 -18.38 9.44
C GLU A 201 1.04 -16.93 9.67
N GLN A 202 1.49 -16.08 8.77
CA GLN A 202 1.25 -14.66 8.84
C GLN A 202 0.07 -14.35 7.92
N ASP A 203 -0.97 -13.74 8.49
CA ASP A 203 -1.97 -13.03 7.70
C ASP A 203 -1.61 -11.54 7.71
N PHE A 204 -1.66 -10.90 6.56
CA PHE A 204 -1.32 -9.50 6.37
C PHE A 204 -2.50 -8.78 5.75
N LEU A 205 -3.07 -7.85 6.49
CA LEU A 205 -4.08 -6.93 6.02
C LEU A 205 -3.39 -5.74 5.34
N ILE A 206 -3.56 -5.62 4.02
CA ILE A 206 -3.03 -4.50 3.24
C ILE A 206 -3.90 -3.27 3.56
N ARG A 207 -3.28 -2.21 4.07
CA ARG A 207 -3.95 -0.94 4.38
C ARG A 207 -3.57 0.16 3.42
N ASN A 208 -2.32 0.17 2.95
CA ASN A 208 -1.79 1.23 2.12
C ASN A 208 -0.83 0.69 1.05
N ILE A 209 -0.79 1.34 -0.10
CA ILE A 209 0.11 1.02 -1.22
C ILE A 209 0.96 2.23 -1.57
N THR A 210 2.24 2.00 -1.84
CA THR A 210 3.13 2.95 -2.53
C THR A 210 3.89 2.24 -3.64
N MET A 211 4.37 3.02 -4.60
CA MET A 211 5.19 2.50 -5.69
C MET A 211 6.36 3.45 -5.93
N GLN A 212 7.43 2.93 -6.54
CA GLN A 212 8.58 3.75 -6.93
C GLN A 212 9.39 3.06 -8.02
N GLU A 213 10.21 3.84 -8.72
CA GLU A 213 11.32 3.32 -9.48
C GLU A 213 12.37 2.68 -8.53
N ALA A 214 12.72 1.42 -8.81
CA ALA A 214 13.77 0.69 -8.09
C ALA A 214 15.15 0.87 -8.73
N GLY A 215 15.19 1.14 -10.03
CA GLY A 215 16.40 1.46 -10.78
C GLY A 215 16.31 1.02 -12.23
N LEU A 216 17.43 1.14 -12.93
CA LEU A 216 17.56 0.79 -14.34
C LEU A 216 18.68 -0.21 -14.59
N ARG A 217 18.59 -0.91 -15.71
CA ARG A 217 19.71 -1.63 -16.34
C ARG A 217 19.66 -1.43 -17.84
N VAL A 218 20.80 -1.57 -18.50
CA VAL A 218 20.89 -1.49 -19.96
C VAL A 218 21.68 -2.66 -20.49
N LYS A 219 21.34 -3.13 -21.68
CA LYS A 219 22.05 -4.18 -22.38
C LYS A 219 22.34 -3.75 -23.81
N TYR A 220 23.61 -3.74 -24.16
CA TYR A 220 24.12 -3.51 -25.51
C TYR A 220 24.52 -4.83 -26.16
N ASP A 221 24.82 -4.77 -27.46
CA ASP A 221 25.32 -5.92 -28.20
C ASP A 221 26.66 -6.42 -27.63
N GLN A 222 26.82 -7.74 -27.49
CA GLN A 222 27.98 -8.32 -26.82
C GLN A 222 29.30 -7.99 -27.56
N ALA A 223 29.29 -7.96 -28.89
CA ALA A 223 30.51 -7.62 -29.65
C ALA A 223 30.94 -6.16 -29.44
N THR A 224 29.99 -5.29 -29.10
CA THR A 224 30.28 -3.90 -28.69
C THR A 224 30.84 -3.86 -27.27
N VAL A 225 30.19 -4.58 -26.34
CA VAL A 225 30.61 -4.68 -24.94
C VAL A 225 32.04 -5.21 -24.80
N ASP A 226 32.39 -6.23 -25.59
CA ASP A 226 33.71 -6.88 -25.56
C ASP A 226 34.84 -5.93 -25.99
N LYS A 227 34.56 -4.98 -26.90
CA LYS A 227 35.55 -3.98 -27.35
C LYS A 227 35.83 -2.92 -26.28
N ILE A 228 34.80 -2.52 -25.53
CA ILE A 228 34.91 -1.51 -24.47
C ILE A 228 35.64 -2.09 -23.24
N GLY A 229 35.24 -3.30 -22.83
CA GLY A 229 35.85 -4.01 -21.71
C GLY A 229 35.73 -3.32 -20.35
N GLY A 230 36.55 -3.77 -19.39
CA GLY A 230 36.68 -3.16 -18.06
C GLY A 230 35.41 -3.21 -17.19
N ALA A 231 35.28 -2.25 -16.27
CA ALA A 231 34.14 -2.16 -15.36
C ALA A 231 32.83 -1.78 -16.09
N ALA A 232 32.93 -0.97 -17.15
CA ALA A 232 31.79 -0.57 -17.98
C ALA A 232 31.12 -1.77 -18.66
N ALA A 233 31.87 -2.83 -18.98
CA ALA A 233 31.30 -4.03 -19.59
C ALA A 233 30.23 -4.72 -18.72
N GLN A 234 30.35 -4.67 -17.38
CA GLN A 234 29.32 -5.23 -16.48
C GLN A 234 28.03 -4.41 -16.51
N VAL A 235 28.16 -3.09 -16.66
CA VAL A 235 27.02 -2.18 -16.84
C VAL A 235 26.35 -2.44 -18.18
N LEU A 236 27.12 -2.41 -19.27
CA LEU A 236 26.62 -2.51 -20.64
C LEU A 236 26.07 -3.90 -20.99
N SER A 237 26.38 -4.94 -20.21
CA SER A 237 25.81 -6.30 -20.34
C SER A 237 24.55 -6.52 -19.49
N GLY A 238 24.06 -5.50 -18.79
CA GLY A 238 22.84 -5.59 -17.97
C GLY A 238 23.03 -6.29 -16.62
N ARG A 239 24.27 -6.41 -16.14
CA ARG A 239 24.58 -7.09 -14.87
C ARG A 239 24.60 -6.17 -13.67
N ALA A 240 24.84 -4.88 -13.87
CA ALA A 240 24.87 -3.86 -12.82
C ALA A 240 23.61 -2.99 -12.83
N TRP A 241 23.22 -2.52 -11.64
CA TRP A 241 22.19 -1.49 -11.47
C TRP A 241 22.74 -0.12 -11.88
N LEU A 242 21.87 0.72 -12.44
CA LEU A 242 22.23 2.04 -12.94
C LEU A 242 21.37 3.13 -12.33
N TRP A 243 22.07 4.22 -12.01
CA TRP A 243 21.55 5.58 -11.89
C TRP A 243 22.43 6.41 -12.82
N ASP A 244 21.96 6.67 -14.04
CA ASP A 244 22.77 7.27 -15.11
C ASP A 244 22.55 8.77 -15.20
N ASP A 245 22.80 9.48 -14.11
CA ASP A 245 22.61 10.94 -14.02
C ASP A 245 23.46 11.69 -15.05
N ALA A 246 24.63 11.12 -15.39
CA ALA A 246 25.56 11.67 -16.37
C ALA A 246 25.22 11.28 -17.83
N LYS A 247 24.16 10.49 -18.06
CA LYS A 247 23.69 10.07 -19.39
C LYS A 247 24.80 9.35 -20.21
N LEU A 248 25.63 8.55 -19.53
CA LEU A 248 26.80 7.86 -20.10
C LEU A 248 26.46 6.50 -20.70
N PHE A 249 25.38 5.87 -20.23
CA PHE A 249 25.02 4.49 -20.58
C PHE A 249 23.63 4.37 -21.19
N LEU A 250 22.78 5.38 -20.98
CA LEU A 250 21.39 5.42 -21.42
C LEU A 250 21.12 6.68 -22.25
N PRO A 251 20.21 6.60 -23.26
CA PRO A 251 19.79 7.75 -24.03
C PRO A 251 19.28 8.89 -23.15
N GLY A 252 19.75 10.12 -23.41
CA GLY A 252 19.46 11.26 -22.53
C GLY A 252 17.99 11.66 -22.45
N GLU A 253 17.19 11.31 -23.46
CA GLU A 253 15.76 11.62 -23.55
C GLU A 253 14.92 10.81 -22.56
N ILE A 254 15.43 9.72 -22.00
CA ILE A 254 14.66 8.95 -21.00
C ILE A 254 14.56 9.68 -19.66
N PHE A 255 15.35 10.74 -19.46
CA PHE A 255 15.36 11.56 -18.25
C PHE A 255 14.86 12.96 -18.56
N HIS A 256 14.05 13.50 -17.68
CA HIS A 256 13.62 14.90 -17.76
C HIS A 256 14.79 15.83 -17.44
N ASP A 257 15.13 16.73 -18.35
CA ASP A 257 16.36 17.55 -18.29
C ASP A 257 16.48 18.42 -17.03
N PHE A 258 15.36 18.84 -16.44
CA PHE A 258 15.37 19.72 -15.27
C PHE A 258 15.22 18.98 -13.93
N THR A 259 14.48 17.87 -13.92
CA THR A 259 14.08 17.18 -12.67
C THR A 259 14.82 15.88 -12.47
N GLY A 260 15.49 15.36 -13.51
CA GLY A 260 16.10 14.03 -13.50
C GLY A 260 15.07 12.89 -13.46
N GLU A 261 13.77 13.19 -13.57
CA GLU A 261 12.72 12.19 -13.49
C GLU A 261 12.82 11.21 -14.68
N ASN A 262 12.72 9.92 -14.40
CA ASN A 262 12.68 8.88 -15.41
C ASN A 262 11.33 8.92 -16.17
N LEU A 263 11.39 9.35 -17.43
CA LEU A 263 10.24 9.50 -18.31
C LEU A 263 9.65 8.15 -18.76
N LEU A 264 10.44 7.07 -18.80
CA LEU A 264 9.91 5.72 -19.06
C LEU A 264 9.03 5.25 -17.90
N TYR A 265 9.48 5.47 -16.67
CA TYR A 265 8.70 5.17 -15.48
C TYR A 265 7.41 6.01 -15.44
N ARG A 266 7.53 7.31 -15.72
CA ARG A 266 6.39 8.23 -15.79
C ARG A 266 5.37 7.82 -16.85
N ALA A 267 5.83 7.38 -18.03
CA ALA A 267 4.97 6.92 -19.11
C ALA A 267 4.19 5.67 -18.71
N LEU A 268 4.89 4.68 -18.11
CA LEU A 268 4.23 3.49 -17.59
C LEU A 268 3.18 3.83 -16.53
N ARG A 269 3.48 4.73 -15.59
CA ARG A 269 2.53 5.13 -14.54
C ARG A 269 1.28 5.80 -15.09
N ARG A 270 1.38 6.54 -16.19
CA ARG A 270 0.23 7.20 -16.82
C ARG A 270 -0.70 6.22 -17.52
N SER A 271 -0.19 5.09 -18.00
CA SER A 271 -0.94 4.15 -18.83
C SER A 271 -1.28 2.83 -18.14
N GLY A 272 -0.55 2.46 -17.08
CA GLY A 272 -0.73 1.19 -16.39
C GLY A 272 -1.87 1.21 -15.37
N VAL A 273 -2.39 0.02 -15.09
CA VAL A 273 -3.43 -0.23 -14.10
C VAL A 273 -2.96 -1.31 -13.12
N LEU A 274 -3.21 -1.12 -11.82
CA LEU A 274 -2.85 -2.07 -10.77
C LEU A 274 -4.02 -2.99 -10.44
N PHE A 275 -3.74 -4.29 -10.43
CA PHE A 275 -4.66 -5.32 -9.97
C PHE A 275 -4.05 -6.11 -8.81
N PHE A 276 -4.90 -6.55 -7.90
CA PHE A 276 -4.61 -7.63 -6.99
C PHE A 276 -5.25 -8.92 -7.48
N ASN A 277 -4.55 -10.03 -7.24
CA ASN A 277 -4.92 -11.32 -7.77
C ASN A 277 -4.71 -12.41 -6.73
N TRP A 278 -5.72 -13.26 -6.54
CA TRP A 278 -5.64 -14.47 -5.73
C TRP A 278 -5.91 -15.68 -6.61
N ASP A 279 -4.95 -16.60 -6.66
CA ASP A 279 -5.03 -17.82 -7.49
C ASP A 279 -4.98 -19.08 -6.63
N LYS A 280 -6.15 -19.72 -6.47
CA LYS A 280 -6.29 -21.03 -5.80
C LYS A 280 -5.61 -22.18 -6.53
N ARG A 281 -5.44 -22.08 -7.85
CA ARG A 281 -4.86 -23.17 -8.66
C ARG A 281 -3.39 -23.37 -8.33
N ARG A 282 -2.70 -22.28 -7.94
CA ARG A 282 -1.28 -22.31 -7.52
C ARG A 282 -1.03 -23.08 -6.23
N VAL A 283 -2.08 -23.42 -5.49
CA VAL A 283 -1.99 -24.18 -4.22
C VAL A 283 -2.73 -25.51 -4.27
N GLY A 284 -2.97 -26.05 -5.47
CA GLY A 284 -3.60 -27.35 -5.65
C GLY A 284 -5.12 -27.36 -5.36
N GLY A 285 -5.74 -26.20 -5.18
CA GLY A 285 -7.17 -26.08 -5.01
C GLY A 285 -7.93 -26.16 -6.34
N ASN A 286 -9.13 -26.74 -6.31
CA ASN A 286 -10.08 -26.68 -7.43
C ASN A 286 -10.71 -25.27 -7.41
N GLY A 287 -10.16 -24.31 -8.15
CA GLY A 287 -10.50 -22.90 -7.89
C GLY A 287 -10.37 -21.90 -9.04
N THR A 288 -11.19 -20.87 -8.89
CA THR A 288 -11.28 -19.64 -9.71
C THR A 288 -10.16 -18.66 -9.35
N VAL A 289 -9.78 -17.83 -10.32
CA VAL A 289 -8.90 -16.68 -10.11
C VAL A 289 -9.77 -15.49 -9.68
N ARG A 290 -9.44 -14.84 -8.57
CA ARG A 290 -10.07 -13.58 -8.16
C ARG A 290 -9.12 -12.45 -8.49
N GLN A 291 -9.46 -11.67 -9.51
CA GLN A 291 -8.76 -10.44 -9.87
C GLN A 291 -9.59 -9.23 -9.47
N VAL A 292 -8.97 -8.27 -8.78
CA VAL A 292 -9.61 -7.04 -8.32
C VAL A 292 -8.82 -5.85 -8.84
N LEU A 293 -9.52 -4.95 -9.55
CA LEU A 293 -8.98 -3.65 -9.93
C LEU A 293 -8.74 -2.84 -8.67
N ILE A 294 -7.52 -2.36 -8.49
CA ILE A 294 -7.17 -1.47 -7.37
C ILE A 294 -7.30 -0.03 -7.82
N ASP A 295 -6.45 0.42 -8.73
CA ASP A 295 -6.50 1.77 -9.29
C ASP A 295 -5.58 1.90 -10.52
N HIS A 296 -5.65 3.02 -11.21
CA HIS A 296 -4.65 3.46 -12.16
C HIS A 296 -3.33 3.79 -11.46
N LEU A 297 -2.20 3.46 -12.10
CA LEU A 297 -0.86 3.71 -11.51
C LEU A 297 -0.53 5.18 -11.29
N ARG A 298 -1.19 6.09 -12.00
CA ARG A 298 -1.07 7.54 -11.79
C ARG A 298 -1.58 7.99 -10.41
N ASN A 299 -2.51 7.23 -9.82
CA ASN A 299 -3.10 7.52 -8.51
C ASN A 299 -2.30 6.88 -7.37
N VAL A 300 -1.48 5.87 -7.64
CA VAL A 300 -0.58 5.26 -6.64
C VAL A 300 0.58 6.21 -6.37
N PRO A 301 0.81 6.67 -5.13
CA PRO A 301 1.86 7.63 -4.84
C PRO A 301 3.27 7.10 -5.08
N ASP A 302 4.15 8.02 -5.48
CA ASP A 302 5.56 7.80 -5.80
C ASP A 302 6.43 8.11 -4.59
N THR A 303 6.56 7.15 -3.68
CA THR A 303 7.20 7.42 -2.39
C THR A 303 8.04 6.27 -1.87
N LYS A 304 9.25 6.64 -1.43
CA LYS A 304 10.21 5.81 -0.67
C LYS A 304 9.73 5.59 0.76
N VAL A 305 8.58 4.94 0.98
CA VAL A 305 8.09 4.70 2.36
C VAL A 305 8.47 3.31 2.84
N LYS A 306 9.47 3.24 3.72
CA LYS A 306 9.76 2.04 4.54
C LYS A 306 8.96 1.99 5.84
N SER A 307 8.45 3.13 6.32
CA SER A 307 7.71 3.22 7.58
C SER A 307 6.76 4.42 7.53
N LEU A 308 5.48 4.17 7.73
CA LEU A 308 4.42 5.19 7.83
C LEU A 308 4.48 5.96 9.16
N ALA A 309 5.22 5.47 10.15
CA ALA A 309 5.21 6.01 11.51
C ALA A 309 6.12 7.24 11.72
N ARG A 310 6.88 7.68 10.71
CA ARG A 310 8.01 8.62 10.91
C ARG A 310 7.89 9.99 10.24
N THR A 311 6.78 10.31 9.58
CA THR A 311 6.58 11.67 9.03
C THR A 311 5.37 12.31 9.67
N SER A 312 5.62 13.34 10.48
CA SER A 312 4.62 14.18 11.13
C SER A 312 3.70 14.93 10.15
N GLY A 313 3.92 14.81 8.84
CA GLY A 313 3.06 15.32 7.77
C GLY A 313 2.38 14.25 6.90
N GLY A 314 2.58 12.96 7.19
CA GLY A 314 2.01 11.84 6.41
C GLY A 314 2.58 11.73 4.98
N ALA A 315 3.39 10.73 4.70
CA ALA A 315 3.78 10.44 3.32
C ALA A 315 2.53 10.10 2.48
N PRO A 316 2.40 10.60 1.24
CA PRO A 316 1.26 10.26 0.41
C PRO A 316 1.29 8.76 0.13
N VAL A 317 0.16 8.11 0.41
CA VAL A 317 -0.11 6.68 0.17
C VAL A 317 -1.48 6.52 -0.47
N LEU A 318 -1.67 5.42 -1.21
CA LEU A 318 -3.01 5.03 -1.64
C LEU A 318 -3.64 4.21 -0.51
N PRO A 319 -4.67 4.75 0.19
CA PRO A 319 -5.38 3.99 1.21
C PRO A 319 -6.20 2.88 0.55
N MET A 320 -6.21 1.72 1.19
CA MET A 320 -6.94 0.55 0.75
C MET A 320 -8.11 0.32 1.69
N PRO A 321 -9.32 0.06 1.15
CA PRO A 321 -10.41 -0.50 1.94
C PRO A 321 -9.94 -1.74 2.70
N ASP A 322 -10.42 -1.88 3.93
CA ASP A 322 -10.16 -3.08 4.73
C ASP A 322 -10.63 -4.32 3.97
N GLY A 323 -9.78 -5.36 3.92
CA GLY A 323 -10.16 -6.69 3.45
C GLY A 323 -9.26 -7.33 2.39
N TYR A 324 -8.30 -6.59 1.84
CA TYR A 324 -7.27 -7.20 1.01
C TYR A 324 -6.26 -7.93 1.89
N ILE A 325 -6.46 -9.26 2.03
CA ILE A 325 -5.65 -10.10 2.90
C ILE A 325 -4.67 -10.91 2.06
N PHE A 326 -3.40 -10.75 2.38
CA PHE A 326 -2.29 -11.54 1.89
C PHE A 326 -1.86 -12.52 2.99
N THR A 327 -1.50 -13.76 2.65
CA THR A 327 -0.88 -14.69 3.60
C THR A 327 0.41 -15.27 3.06
N ASP A 328 1.39 -15.47 3.94
CA ASP A 328 2.64 -16.16 3.63
C ASP A 328 2.45 -17.68 3.47
N ASN A 329 1.28 -18.22 3.87
CA ASN A 329 0.90 -19.61 3.71
C ASN A 329 -0.31 -19.74 2.76
N PRO A 330 -0.08 -19.76 1.44
CA PRO A 330 -1.17 -19.74 0.49
C PRO A 330 -1.98 -21.05 0.48
N GLU A 331 -1.44 -22.16 0.99
CA GLU A 331 -2.17 -23.44 1.13
C GLU A 331 -3.29 -23.38 2.18
N ARG A 332 -3.15 -22.47 3.17
CA ARG A 332 -4.17 -22.20 4.19
C ARG A 332 -5.04 -20.99 3.86
N SER A 333 -4.82 -20.38 2.69
CA SER A 333 -5.61 -19.25 2.21
C SER A 333 -6.92 -19.75 1.62
N ASP A 334 -8.03 -19.18 2.10
CA ASP A 334 -9.35 -19.38 1.48
C ASP A 334 -9.44 -18.76 0.08
N GLU A 335 -8.46 -17.96 -0.36
CA GLU A 335 -8.44 -17.31 -1.67
C GLU A 335 -7.26 -17.79 -2.54
N GLY A 336 -6.29 -18.49 -1.97
CA GLY A 336 -5.11 -19.00 -2.66
C GLY A 336 -3.90 -18.07 -2.63
N ALA A 337 -3.00 -18.23 -3.61
CA ALA A 337 -1.75 -17.48 -3.69
C ALA A 337 -1.98 -16.06 -4.21
N PHE A 338 -1.49 -15.08 -3.46
CA PHE A 338 -1.57 -13.66 -3.81
C PHE A 338 -0.49 -13.25 -4.81
N SER A 339 -0.85 -12.36 -5.74
CA SER A 339 0.07 -11.54 -6.50
C SER A 339 -0.53 -10.16 -6.75
N ALA A 340 0.32 -9.16 -6.91
CA ALA A 340 -0.08 -7.87 -7.47
C ALA A 340 0.44 -7.77 -8.91
N MET A 341 -0.27 -7.07 -9.78
CA MET A 341 0.06 -7.04 -11.21
C MET A 341 -0.20 -5.66 -11.79
N ILE A 342 0.79 -5.11 -12.49
CA ILE A 342 0.57 -4.01 -13.41
C ILE A 342 0.11 -4.60 -14.74
N GLN A 343 -1.03 -4.15 -15.22
CA GLN A 343 -1.49 -4.42 -16.57
C GLN A 343 -1.30 -3.17 -17.43
N LEU A 344 -0.57 -3.33 -18.53
CA LEU A 344 -0.43 -2.33 -19.57
C LEU A 344 -1.15 -2.83 -20.82
N HIS A 345 -2.11 -2.06 -21.31
CA HIS A 345 -3.00 -2.49 -22.39
C HIS A 345 -2.41 -2.26 -23.79
N GLU A 346 -1.51 -1.30 -23.92
CA GLU A 346 -0.93 -0.89 -25.20
C GLU A 346 0.58 -0.68 -25.08
N ASP A 347 1.28 -0.93 -26.17
CA ASP A 347 2.71 -0.65 -26.27
C ASP A 347 2.95 0.86 -26.18
N ILE A 348 3.91 1.27 -25.36
CA ILE A 348 4.36 2.66 -25.32
C ILE A 348 5.68 2.75 -26.08
N ALA A 349 5.72 3.55 -27.14
CA ALA A 349 6.95 3.86 -27.86
C ALA A 349 7.46 5.25 -27.47
N PHE A 350 8.75 5.34 -27.14
CA PHE A 350 9.42 6.57 -26.74
C PHE A 350 10.64 6.80 -27.65
N PRO A 351 10.68 7.88 -28.45
CA PRO A 351 11.81 8.15 -29.33
C PRO A 351 13.06 8.49 -28.51
N VAL A 352 14.22 7.98 -28.94
CA VAL A 352 15.50 8.21 -28.24
C VAL A 352 16.64 8.45 -29.22
N ALA A 353 17.61 9.26 -28.82
CA ALA A 353 18.88 9.38 -29.53
C ALA A 353 19.90 8.41 -28.94
N CYS A 354 20.50 7.57 -29.79
CA CYS A 354 21.56 6.69 -29.34
C CYS A 354 22.82 7.50 -28.97
N ILE A 355 23.54 7.02 -27.97
CA ILE A 355 24.73 7.68 -27.44
C ILE A 355 26.00 6.94 -27.85
N ASP A 356 27.12 7.64 -27.83
CA ASP A 356 28.43 7.00 -27.94
C ASP A 356 28.86 6.49 -26.56
N ILE A 357 28.95 5.17 -26.43
CA ILE A 357 29.36 4.49 -25.19
C ILE A 357 30.88 4.24 -25.12
N GLY A 358 31.66 4.94 -25.95
CA GLY A 358 33.12 4.83 -26.04
C GLY A 358 33.62 4.12 -27.30
N GLU A 359 32.78 3.95 -28.32
CA GLU A 359 33.17 3.40 -29.63
C GLU A 359 33.50 4.49 -30.66
N GLY A 360 33.31 5.78 -30.33
CA GLY A 360 33.50 6.89 -31.27
C GLY A 360 32.29 7.10 -32.19
N MET A 361 31.20 6.36 -31.99
CA MET A 361 29.96 6.47 -32.75
C MET A 361 28.75 6.13 -31.89
N ALA A 362 27.58 6.65 -32.29
CA ALA A 362 26.33 6.37 -31.60
C ALA A 362 25.95 4.88 -31.73
N THR A 363 25.75 4.23 -30.58
CA THR A 363 25.43 2.81 -30.49
C THR A 363 24.06 2.62 -29.86
N LYS A 364 23.24 1.78 -30.49
CA LYS A 364 21.89 1.48 -30.02
C LYS A 364 21.92 0.40 -28.92
N PRO A 365 21.33 0.62 -27.74
CA PRO A 365 21.09 -0.46 -26.80
C PRO A 365 20.14 -1.51 -27.42
N LEU A 366 20.17 -2.74 -26.91
CA LEU A 366 19.22 -3.79 -27.28
C LEU A 366 17.99 -3.74 -26.37
N GLU A 367 18.23 -3.67 -25.05
CA GLU A 367 17.19 -3.73 -24.03
C GLU A 367 17.51 -2.75 -22.89
N ILE A 368 16.46 -2.15 -22.33
CA ILE A 368 16.50 -1.36 -21.10
C ILE A 368 15.59 -2.04 -20.09
N GLY A 369 16.13 -2.43 -18.94
CA GLY A 369 15.37 -2.99 -17.83
C GLY A 369 14.90 -1.85 -16.94
N LEU A 370 13.60 -1.57 -16.95
CA LEU A 370 12.96 -0.65 -16.00
C LEU A 370 12.46 -1.46 -14.81
N TYR A 371 12.96 -1.16 -13.61
CA TYR A 371 12.58 -1.89 -12.41
C TYR A 371 11.70 -1.04 -11.51
N ILE A 372 10.61 -1.64 -11.05
CA ILE A 372 9.58 -0.94 -10.28
C ILE A 372 9.40 -1.70 -8.99
N GLN A 373 9.41 -0.99 -7.87
CA GLN A 373 9.07 -1.54 -6.58
C GLN A 373 7.63 -1.18 -6.22
N LEU A 374 6.85 -2.19 -5.86
CA LEU A 374 5.56 -2.03 -5.21
C LEU A 374 5.72 -2.35 -3.72
N SER A 375 5.19 -1.49 -2.86
CA SER A 375 5.23 -1.62 -1.41
C SER A 375 3.82 -1.68 -0.83
N LEU A 376 3.57 -2.69 -0.01
CA LEU A 376 2.33 -2.92 0.72
C LEU A 376 2.60 -2.69 2.21
N ASN A 377 1.84 -1.79 2.81
CA ASN A 377 1.92 -1.46 4.23
C ASN A 377 0.61 -1.80 4.93
N GLY A 378 0.68 -2.29 6.16
CA GLY A 378 -0.52 -2.72 6.85
C GLY A 378 -0.26 -3.42 8.17
N VAL A 379 -1.21 -4.28 8.54
CA VAL A 379 -1.21 -4.97 9.84
C VAL A 379 -0.94 -6.44 9.62
N SER A 380 0.02 -6.99 10.33
CA SER A 380 0.28 -8.43 10.31
C SER A 380 -0.20 -9.12 11.57
N PHE A 381 -0.80 -10.29 11.39
CA PHE A 381 -1.21 -11.23 12.43
C PHE A 381 -0.30 -12.45 12.33
N GLU A 382 0.38 -12.79 13.42
CA GLU A 382 1.34 -13.89 13.46
C GLU A 382 1.27 -14.62 14.81
N ASN A 383 1.73 -15.87 14.83
CA ASN A 383 1.85 -16.64 16.07
C ASN A 383 2.81 -15.97 17.07
N ALA A 384 2.40 -15.87 18.34
CA ALA A 384 3.23 -15.25 19.39
C ALA A 384 4.51 -16.05 19.71
N LYS A 385 4.54 -17.35 19.38
CA LYS A 385 5.69 -18.23 19.61
C LYS A 385 6.63 -18.26 18.41
N ARG A 386 7.42 -17.19 18.23
CA ARG A 386 8.67 -17.23 17.43
C ARG A 386 9.63 -16.05 17.72
N GLN A 387 9.60 -15.50 18.93
CA GLN A 387 10.73 -14.69 19.41
C GLN A 387 11.81 -15.63 19.95
N THR A 388 12.61 -16.21 19.06
CA THR A 388 13.96 -16.60 19.47
C THR A 388 14.75 -15.29 19.58
N PRO A 389 15.23 -14.88 20.76
CA PRO A 389 16.02 -13.67 20.88
C PRO A 389 17.26 -13.80 19.98
N SER A 390 17.51 -12.77 19.17
CA SER A 390 18.82 -12.56 18.55
C SER A 390 19.85 -12.62 19.67
N ALA A 391 20.76 -13.59 19.61
CA ALA A 391 21.89 -13.64 20.51
C ALA A 391 22.65 -12.31 20.41
N ALA A 392 22.97 -11.76 21.57
CA ALA A 392 23.77 -10.56 21.75
C ALA A 392 25.20 -10.74 21.28
#